data_AF-A0A371J1Q6-F1
#
_entry.id   AF-A0A371J1Q6-F1
#
_cell.length_a   1.000
_cell.length_b   1.000
_cell.length_c   1.000
_cell.angle_alpha   90.00
_cell.angle_beta   90.00
_cell.angle_gamma   90.00
#
_symmetry.space_group_name_H-M   'P 1'
#
loop_
_entity.id
_entity.type
_entity.pdbx_description
1 polymer ?
#
loop_
_entity_poly.entity_id
_entity_poly.type
_entity_poly.pdbx_seq_one_letter_code
_entity_poly.pdbx_strand_id
1 'polypeptide(L)'
;NSMGAVLMVLPTFLQGIAMFIANLFINMFITSGSGQAAVVMPMFVPLADMVGITRQTVLLAFNFGDGFCNYVLPTSTALMGILSVSNIPYDKWMKFMWKLFLIWMVVGSLLMLGAQIINLGPM
;
A
#
# COMPACT_ATOMS: atom_id res chain seq x y z
N ASN A 1 21.29 -2.28 2.28
CA ASN A 1 19.92 -2.55 1.77
C ASN A 1 19.15 -3.45 2.73
N SER A 2 18.70 -2.92 3.86
CA SER A 2 17.96 -3.69 4.89
C SER A 2 16.58 -4.16 4.39
N MET A 3 15.85 -3.35 3.62
CA MET A 3 14.55 -3.75 3.03
C MET A 3 14.69 -4.85 1.97
N GLY A 4 15.75 -4.79 1.14
CA GLY A 4 16.05 -5.85 0.18
C GLY A 4 16.38 -7.18 0.85
N ALA A 5 17.13 -7.15 1.96
CA ALA A 5 17.43 -8.33 2.75
C ALA A 5 16.18 -8.98 3.37
N VAL A 6 15.23 -8.16 3.86
CA VAL A 6 13.95 -8.68 4.42
C VAL A 6 13.12 -9.37 3.32
N LEU A 7 13.03 -8.78 2.14
CA LEU A 7 12.27 -9.38 1.04
C LEU A 7 12.91 -10.66 0.49
N MET A 8 14.25 -10.76 0.48
CA MET A 8 14.95 -11.97 0.06
C MET A 8 14.80 -13.16 1.01
N VAL A 9 14.53 -12.91 2.30
CA VAL A 9 14.31 -13.98 3.30
C VAL A 9 12.84 -14.43 3.35
N LEU A 10 11.92 -13.59 2.88
CA LEU A 10 10.50 -13.91 2.85
C LEU A 10 10.18 -14.90 1.72
N PRO A 11 9.28 -15.88 1.98
CA PRO A 11 8.70 -16.71 0.92
C PRO A 11 8.15 -15.84 -0.20
N THR A 12 8.34 -16.25 -1.45
CA THR A 12 7.96 -15.48 -2.65
C THR A 12 6.51 -15.00 -2.61
N PHE A 13 5.58 -15.82 -2.12
CA PHE A 13 4.16 -15.46 -2.00
C PHE A 13 3.86 -14.39 -0.92
N LEU A 14 4.77 -14.09 -0.01
CA LEU A 14 4.60 -13.03 1.00
C LEU A 14 5.25 -11.71 0.60
N GLN A 15 6.11 -11.71 -0.42
CA GLN A 15 6.87 -10.52 -0.81
C GLN A 15 5.96 -9.40 -1.32
N GLY A 16 4.91 -9.71 -2.08
CA GLY A 16 3.92 -8.72 -2.53
C GLY A 16 3.15 -8.10 -1.37
N ILE A 17 2.77 -8.90 -0.38
CA ILE A 17 2.15 -8.40 0.86
C ILE A 17 3.12 -7.48 1.59
N ALA A 18 4.39 -7.87 1.72
CA ALA A 18 5.40 -7.05 2.38
C ALA A 18 5.61 -5.69 1.67
N MET A 19 5.59 -5.66 0.33
CA MET A 19 5.62 -4.40 -0.43
C MET A 19 4.38 -3.54 -0.19
N PHE A 20 3.19 -4.15 -0.08
CA PHE A 20 1.95 -3.45 0.25
C PHE A 20 2.02 -2.82 1.64
N ILE A 21 2.42 -3.59 2.66
CA ILE A 21 2.59 -3.10 4.03
C ILE A 21 3.64 -1.99 4.09
N ALA A 22 4.77 -2.14 3.40
CA ALA A 22 5.80 -1.11 3.34
C ALA A 22 5.26 0.21 2.76
N ASN A 23 4.46 0.15 1.70
CA ASN A 23 3.83 1.33 1.11
C ASN A 23 2.84 2.01 2.05
N LEU A 24 2.11 1.24 2.85
CA LEU A 24 1.25 1.77 3.92
C LEU A 24 2.06 2.57 4.96
N PHE A 25 3.22 2.05 5.37
CA PHE A 25 4.09 2.76 6.31
C PHE A 25 4.69 4.03 5.71
N ILE A 26 5.10 3.97 4.44
CA ILE A 26 5.65 5.13 3.72
C ILE A 26 4.59 6.23 3.55
N ASN A 27 3.34 5.85 3.27
CA ASN A 27 2.23 6.79 3.06
C ASN A 27 1.95 7.65 4.30
N MET A 28 2.25 7.15 5.50
CA MET A 28 2.15 7.95 6.73
C MET A 28 3.02 9.21 6.71
N PHE A 29 4.12 9.20 5.95
CA PHE A 29 5.04 10.33 5.80
C PHE A 29 4.85 11.07 4.48
N ILE A 30 4.47 10.37 3.41
CA ILE A 30 4.26 10.93 2.07
C ILE A 30 2.83 10.61 1.62
N THR A 31 1.87 11.46 1.99
CA THR A 31 0.45 11.28 1.65
C THR A 31 0.08 11.67 0.22
N SER A 32 1.02 12.21 -0.55
CA SER A 32 0.83 12.50 -1.98
C SER A 32 1.13 11.25 -2.79
N GLY A 33 0.13 10.68 -3.47
CA GLY A 33 0.32 9.47 -4.28
C GLY A 33 1.38 9.63 -5.37
N SER A 34 1.39 10.75 -6.11
CA SER A 34 2.43 11.00 -7.13
C SER A 34 3.82 11.23 -6.52
N GLY A 35 3.88 11.91 -5.36
CA GLY A 35 5.12 12.11 -4.63
C GLY A 35 5.69 10.82 -4.06
N GLN A 36 4.83 9.95 -3.50
CA GLN A 36 5.22 8.64 -3.01
C GLN A 36 5.69 7.76 -4.17
N ALA A 37 4.96 7.71 -5.28
CA ALA A 37 5.35 6.93 -6.45
C ALA A 37 6.73 7.32 -6.98
N ALA A 38 7.04 8.62 -7.03
CA ALA A 38 8.34 9.13 -7.48
C ALA A 38 9.50 8.63 -6.61
N VAL A 39 9.27 8.38 -5.32
CA VAL A 39 10.29 7.89 -4.37
C VAL A 39 10.34 6.37 -4.32
N VAL A 40 9.19 5.72 -4.28
CA VAL A 40 9.01 4.29 -4.04
C VAL A 40 9.33 3.47 -5.29
N MET A 41 8.83 3.88 -6.46
CA MET A 41 8.92 3.07 -7.67
C MET A 41 10.37 2.80 -8.12
N PRO A 42 11.30 3.78 -8.11
CA PRO A 42 12.71 3.51 -8.43
C PRO A 42 13.39 2.51 -7.49
N MET A 43 12.86 2.33 -6.27
CA MET A 43 13.40 1.39 -5.28
C MET A 43 12.77 0.00 -5.42
N PHE A 44 11.45 -0.08 -5.54
CA PHE A 44 10.74 -1.37 -5.57
C PHE A 44 10.78 -2.07 -6.93
N VAL A 45 10.86 -1.34 -8.05
CA VAL A 45 10.91 -1.96 -9.39
C VAL A 45 12.18 -2.80 -9.58
N PRO A 46 13.41 -2.29 -9.35
CA PRO A 46 14.62 -3.11 -9.49
C PRO A 46 14.65 -4.26 -8.48
N LEU A 47 14.08 -4.05 -7.29
CA LEU A 47 13.98 -5.09 -6.28
C LEU A 47 13.06 -6.23 -6.73
N ALA A 48 11.91 -5.89 -7.31
CA ALA A 48 10.97 -6.85 -7.86
C ALA A 48 11.58 -7.65 -9.03
N ASP A 49 12.31 -6.98 -9.93
CA ASP A 49 13.02 -7.62 -11.03
C ASP A 49 14.07 -8.64 -10.50
N MET A 50 14.72 -8.37 -9.36
CA MET A 50 15.67 -9.30 -8.72
C MET A 50 15.01 -10.51 -8.05
N VAL A 51 13.81 -10.35 -7.47
CA VAL A 51 13.08 -11.44 -6.78
C VAL A 51 12.06 -12.15 -7.66
N GLY A 52 11.91 -11.74 -8.92
CA GLY A 52 10.99 -12.35 -9.88
C GLY A 52 9.51 -11.96 -9.69
N ILE A 53 9.23 -10.76 -9.16
CA ILE A 53 7.87 -10.23 -9.04
C ILE A 53 7.59 -9.29 -10.22
N THR A 54 6.41 -9.41 -10.82
CA THR A 54 6.01 -8.53 -11.92
C THR A 54 5.86 -7.07 -11.46
N ARG A 55 6.22 -6.14 -12.34
CA ARG A 55 6.07 -4.69 -12.07
C ARG A 55 4.61 -4.28 -11.82
N GLN A 56 3.65 -4.97 -12.43
CA GLN A 56 2.22 -4.72 -12.15
C GLN A 56 1.83 -5.12 -10.74
N THR A 57 2.40 -6.20 -10.19
CA THR A 57 2.21 -6.56 -8.78
C THR A 57 2.80 -5.50 -7.85
N VAL A 58 3.94 -4.91 -8.21
CA VAL A 58 4.53 -3.78 -7.46
C VAL A 58 3.62 -2.55 -7.48
N LEU A 59 3.09 -2.19 -8.66
CA LEU A 59 2.13 -1.09 -8.81
C LEU A 59 0.85 -1.33 -8.03
N LEU A 60 0.35 -2.57 -8.00
CA LEU A 60 -0.81 -2.95 -7.23
C LEU A 60 -0.55 -2.80 -5.72
N ALA A 61 0.61 -3.27 -5.25
CA ALA A 61 1.03 -3.12 -3.86
C ALA A 61 1.12 -1.64 -3.45
N PHE A 62 1.66 -0.79 -4.32
CA PHE A 62 1.68 0.66 -4.16
C PHE A 62 0.26 1.24 -4.09
N ASN A 63 -0.61 0.91 -5.04
CA ASN A 63 -1.98 1.44 -5.10
C ASN A 63 -2.81 1.08 -3.86
N PHE A 64 -2.72 -0.16 -3.39
CA PHE A 64 -3.39 -0.56 -2.16
C PHE A 64 -2.81 0.15 -0.94
N GLY A 65 -1.48 0.27 -0.87
CA GLY A 65 -0.80 0.95 0.23
C GLY A 65 -1.20 2.43 0.32
N ASP A 66 -1.09 3.17 -0.78
CA ASP A 66 -1.47 4.59 -0.83
C ASP A 66 -2.99 4.81 -0.70
N GLY A 67 -3.77 4.08 -1.50
CA GLY A 67 -5.21 4.26 -1.57
C GLY A 67 -5.91 3.99 -0.24
N PHE A 68 -5.55 2.91 0.47
CA PHE A 68 -6.23 2.56 1.71
C PHE A 68 -5.89 3.54 2.84
N CYS A 69 -4.63 3.97 2.94
CA CYS A 69 -4.16 4.85 4.01
C CYS A 69 -4.77 6.24 3.96
N ASN A 70 -5.08 6.73 2.75
CA ASN A 70 -5.72 8.03 2.56
C ASN A 70 -7.11 8.16 3.23
N TYR A 71 -7.76 7.06 3.60
CA TYR A 71 -9.02 7.09 4.37
C TYR A 71 -8.84 7.11 5.88
N VAL A 72 -7.61 6.91 6.35
CA VAL A 72 -7.26 6.84 7.78
C VAL A 72 -6.40 8.03 8.18
N LEU A 73 -5.44 8.43 7.35
CA LEU A 73 -4.46 9.43 7.74
C LEU A 73 -5.05 10.85 7.79
N PRO A 74 -4.88 11.58 8.91
CA PRO A 74 -5.39 12.94 9.04
C PRO A 74 -4.59 13.94 8.18
N THR A 75 -3.42 13.54 7.68
CA THR A 75 -2.59 14.29 6.73
C THR A 75 -3.09 14.18 5.28
N SER A 76 -4.11 13.36 5.01
CA SER A 76 -4.77 13.31 3.70
C SER A 76 -5.71 14.51 3.53
N THR A 77 -5.36 15.40 2.59
CA THR A 77 -6.15 16.60 2.29
C THR A 77 -7.55 16.27 1.79
N ALA A 78 -7.68 15.20 1.00
CA ALA A 78 -8.96 14.73 0.48
C ALA A 78 -9.89 14.27 1.60
N LEU A 79 -9.39 13.44 2.53
CA LEU A 79 -10.18 12.96 3.67
C LEU A 79 -10.65 14.12 4.54
N MET A 80 -9.73 15.01 4.94
CA MET A 80 -10.06 16.14 5.79
C MET A 80 -11.04 17.11 5.12
N GLY A 81 -10.92 17.31 3.80
CA GLY A 81 -11.89 18.10 3.03
C GLY A 81 -13.29 17.49 3.04
N ILE A 82 -13.42 16.18 2.81
CA ILE A 82 -14.71 15.48 2.82
C ILE A 82 -15.35 15.54 4.21
N LEU A 83 -14.57 15.31 5.27
CA LEU A 83 -15.06 15.37 6.65
C LEU A 83 -15.53 16.78 7.03
N SER A 84 -14.82 17.81 6.58
CA SER A 84 -15.20 19.21 6.80
C SER A 84 -16.53 19.56 6.14
N VAL A 85 -16.74 19.17 4.88
CA VAL A 85 -18.00 19.45 4.16
C VAL A 85 -19.16 18.64 4.73
N SER A 86 -18.90 17.42 5.18
CA SER A 86 -19.92 16.53 5.76
C SER A 86 -20.23 16.84 7.24
N ASN A 87 -19.50 17.77 7.86
CA ASN A 87 -19.58 18.11 9.28
C ASN A 87 -19.39 16.88 10.20
N ILE A 88 -18.47 15.99 9.82
CA ILE A 88 -18.14 14.77 10.57
C ILE A 88 -16.78 14.97 11.27
N PRO A 89 -16.73 14.95 12.61
CA PRO A 89 -15.48 14.95 13.35
C PRO A 89 -14.59 13.74 13.01
N TYR A 90 -13.28 13.97 12.88
CA TYR A 90 -12.30 12.92 12.54
C TYR A 90 -12.30 11.76 13.55
N ASP A 91 -12.48 12.02 14.84
CA ASP A 91 -12.55 10.98 15.87
C ASP A 91 -13.75 10.03 15.66
N LYS A 92 -14.90 10.58 15.24
CA LYS A 92 -16.09 9.78 14.90
C LYS A 92 -15.86 8.98 13.63
N TRP A 93 -15.28 9.60 12.60
CA TRP A 93 -14.90 8.90 11.38
C TRP A 93 -13.94 7.74 11.68
N MET A 94 -12.90 7.99 12.46
CA MET A 94 -11.88 7.01 12.76
C MET A 94 -12.47 5.80 13.49
N LYS A 95 -13.39 5.98 14.44
CA LYS A 95 -14.11 4.90 15.16
C LYS A 95 -14.84 3.92 14.23
N PHE A 96 -15.33 4.42 13.10
CA PHE A 96 -15.93 3.61 12.04
C PHE A 96 -14.85 3.03 11.12
N MET A 97 -13.98 3.89 10.61
CA MET A 97 -13.05 3.56 9.54
C MET A 97 -11.95 2.59 9.97
N TRP A 98 -11.49 2.59 11.23
CA TRP A 98 -10.43 1.68 11.67
C TRP A 98 -10.83 0.20 11.51
N LYS A 99 -12.10 -0.13 11.79
CA LYS A 99 -12.61 -1.50 11.65
C LYS A 99 -12.67 -1.90 10.18
N LEU A 100 -13.15 -1.01 9.32
CA LEU A 100 -13.21 -1.24 7.88
C LEU A 100 -11.81 -1.34 7.26
N PHE A 101 -10.88 -0.51 7.74
CA PHE A 101 -9.49 -0.53 7.32
C PHE A 101 -8.84 -1.88 7.60
N LEU A 102 -9.06 -2.47 8.77
CA LEU A 102 -8.56 -3.83 9.06
C LEU A 102 -9.10 -4.88 8.08
N ILE A 103 -10.38 -4.77 7.70
CA ILE A 103 -10.96 -5.65 6.67
C ILE A 103 -10.26 -5.43 5.33
N TRP A 104 -10.02 -4.18 4.94
CA TRP A 104 -9.28 -3.85 3.71
C TRP A 104 -7.83 -4.35 3.75
N MET A 105 -7.16 -4.33 4.91
CA MET A 105 -5.83 -4.90 5.06
C MET A 105 -5.82 -6.41 4.79
N VAL A 106 -6.81 -7.13 5.30
CA VAL A 106 -6.94 -8.58 5.07
C VAL A 106 -7.28 -8.85 3.61
N VAL A 107 -8.29 -8.17 3.06
CA VAL A 107 -8.71 -8.36 1.66
C VAL A 107 -7.59 -7.97 0.69
N GLY A 108 -6.93 -6.84 0.92
CA GLY A 108 -5.77 -6.41 0.13
C GLY A 108 -4.63 -7.42 0.16
N SER A 109 -4.34 -8.01 1.32
CA SER A 109 -3.33 -9.06 1.43
C SER A 109 -3.71 -10.33 0.65
N LEU A 110 -4.99 -10.73 0.69
CA LEU A 110 -5.49 -11.86 -0.10
C LEU A 110 -5.44 -11.58 -1.61
N LEU A 111 -5.77 -10.36 -2.04
CA LEU A 111 -5.67 -9.95 -3.44
C LEU A 111 -4.21 -9.90 -3.90
N MET A 112 -3.28 -9.47 -3.04
CA MET A 112 -1.83 -9.51 -3.33
C MET A 112 -1.33 -10.94 -3.50
N LEU A 113 -1.78 -11.88 -2.66
CA LEU A 113 -1.50 -13.31 -2.84
C LEU A 113 -2.01 -13.80 -4.20
N GLY A 114 -3.26 -13.47 -4.53
CA GLY A 114 -3.84 -13.80 -5.83
C GLY A 114 -3.03 -13.24 -7.00
N ALA A 115 -2.64 -11.97 -6.93
CA ALA A 115 -1.84 -11.30 -7.96
C ALA A 115 -0.47 -11.97 -8.17
N GLN A 116 0.19 -12.42 -7.10
CA GLN A 116 1.45 -13.16 -7.20
C GLN A 116 1.27 -14.56 -7.79
N ILE A 117 0.20 -15.28 -7.41
CA ILE A 117 -0.07 -16.63 -7.93
C ILE A 117 -0.35 -16.60 -9.44
N ILE A 118 -1.09 -15.61 -9.91
CA ILE A 118 -1.44 -15.50 -11.34
C ILE A 118 -0.33 -14.82 -12.17
N ASN A 119 0.78 -14.40 -11.55
CA ASN A 119 1.80 -13.55 -12.17
C ASN A 119 1.17 -12.36 -12.90
N LEU A 120 0.44 -11.52 -12.14
CA LEU A 120 -0.35 -10.44 -12.70
C LEU A 120 0.50 -9.51 -13.58
N GLY A 121 0.11 -9.37 -14.84
CA GLY A 121 0.73 -8.44 -15.79
C GLY A 121 1.85 -9.05 -16.64
N PRO A 122 2.39 -8.27 -17.60
CA PRO A 122 3.54 -8.72 -18.39
C PRO A 122 4.76 -8.90 -17.48
N MET A 123 5.46 -10.01 -17.70
CA MET A 123 6.79 -10.28 -17.14
C MET A 123 7.82 -9.44 -17.88
#